data_AF-A0A973SWJ0-F1
#
_entry.id   AF-A0A973SWJ0-F1
#
_cell.length_a   1.000
_cell.length_b   1.000
_cell.length_c   1.000
_cell.angle_alpha   90.00
_cell.angle_beta   90.00
_cell.angle_gamma   90.00
#
_symmetry.space_group_name_H-M   'P 1'
#
loop_
_entity.id
_entity.type
_entity.pdbx_description
1 polymer ?
#
loop_
_entity_poly.entity_id
_entity_poly.type
_entity_poly.pdbx_seq_one_letter_code
_entity_poly.pdbx_strand_id
1 'polypeptide(L)'
;MARMPGAEWRPIAVNFTNNGQAEVRGVVVHIMAGTFEGTDSWFRNSKAQASSHFGTSKTGKLRQWVDTSDRAWAQAGGNTSWLSVENEGQGGDSLTDAQLDRVAEVLAWAHKTYGVPLQVTNSPSGKGLGYHAMGGSAWGGHTQCPGTRIVAQLAEIVARAKKLTGASTGGGSTSSTYTVKDGDTLSGIGAKVGVAWQTLATLNGIKAPYVIRAGEVLKLKATTTPKPYSPPAFPAGLAPGKTSPSAKPLQRALKAAGFMAKSVVEADNYGPKTEAAVVKFHNAYPKYRAAGKTSDPAIGPQGWAYLHRLAYDK
;
A
#
# COMPACT_ATOMS: atom_id res chain seq x y z
N MET A 1 -25.66 -3.60 8.19
CA MET A 1 -24.23 -3.93 8.09
C MET A 1 -23.77 -3.69 6.68
N ALA A 2 -22.98 -2.64 6.45
CA ALA A 2 -22.32 -2.43 5.18
C ALA A 2 -20.80 -2.50 5.39
N ARG A 3 -20.34 -3.74 5.52
CA ARG A 3 -18.92 -4.07 5.56
C ARG A 3 -18.37 -4.09 4.14
N MET A 4 -17.27 -3.38 3.91
CA MET A 4 -16.62 -3.36 2.61
C MET A 4 -15.84 -4.67 2.40
N PRO A 5 -16.12 -5.44 1.33
CA PRO A 5 -15.30 -6.61 1.00
C PRO A 5 -13.84 -6.23 0.76
N GLY A 6 -12.92 -7.02 1.32
CA GLY A 6 -11.48 -6.81 1.16
C GLY A 6 -10.83 -5.86 2.18
N ALA A 7 -11.62 -5.11 2.96
CA ALA A 7 -11.11 -4.40 4.13
C ALA A 7 -10.92 -5.36 5.32
N GLU A 8 -9.81 -5.23 6.05
CA GLU A 8 -9.63 -5.90 7.34
C GLU A 8 -10.69 -5.38 8.31
N TRP A 9 -11.65 -6.23 8.67
CA TRP A 9 -12.64 -5.89 9.68
C TRP A 9 -12.01 -5.96 11.07
N ARG A 10 -11.89 -4.81 11.73
CA ARG A 10 -11.25 -4.72 13.06
C ARG A 10 -12.03 -3.75 13.96
N PRO A 11 -13.25 -4.12 14.38
CA PRO A 11 -14.17 -3.21 15.03
C PRO A 11 -13.62 -2.59 16.30
N ILE A 12 -14.04 -1.36 16.57
CA ILE A 12 -13.85 -0.68 17.85
C ILE A 12 -15.12 -0.83 18.70
N ALA A 13 -14.95 -0.80 20.02
CA ALA A 13 -16.05 -0.92 20.98
C ALA A 13 -16.53 0.43 21.54
N VAL A 14 -15.81 1.52 21.22
CA VAL A 14 -16.03 2.88 21.73
C VAL A 14 -15.79 3.90 20.62
N ASN A 15 -16.17 5.16 20.87
CA ASN A 15 -15.97 6.30 19.96
C ASN A 15 -16.78 6.28 18.65
N PHE A 16 -18.00 5.75 18.68
CA PHE A 16 -18.94 5.82 17.57
C PHE A 16 -20.38 5.86 18.10
N THR A 17 -21.35 6.12 17.23
CA THR A 17 -22.78 6.07 17.58
C THR A 17 -23.49 5.00 16.76
N ASN A 18 -24.01 3.97 17.44
CA ASN A 18 -24.80 2.90 16.83
C ASN A 18 -25.97 3.45 16.01
N ASN A 19 -26.14 2.97 14.79
CA ASN A 19 -27.18 3.39 13.84
C ASN A 19 -27.25 4.92 13.67
N GLY A 20 -26.12 5.61 13.85
CA GLY A 20 -26.05 7.07 13.80
C GLY A 20 -25.84 7.64 12.39
N GLN A 21 -25.66 6.80 11.38
CA GLN A 21 -25.42 7.22 10.00
C GLN A 21 -26.76 7.46 9.30
N ALA A 22 -27.14 8.73 9.13
CA ALA A 22 -28.41 9.10 8.53
C ALA A 22 -28.40 8.95 7.00
N GLU A 23 -27.27 9.27 6.37
CA GLU A 23 -27.08 9.13 4.92
C GLU A 23 -25.60 8.96 4.57
N VAL A 24 -25.32 8.60 3.32
CA VAL A 24 -23.95 8.54 2.79
C VAL A 24 -23.85 9.43 1.54
N ARG A 25 -23.45 10.69 1.73
CA ARG A 25 -23.18 11.65 0.65
C ARG A 25 -21.88 11.35 -0.09
N GLY A 26 -20.94 10.72 0.61
CA GLY A 26 -19.60 10.56 0.10
C GLY A 26 -18.60 10.05 1.12
N VAL A 27 -17.33 10.16 0.73
CA VAL A 27 -16.17 9.75 1.52
C VAL A 27 -15.30 10.97 1.77
N VAL A 28 -14.90 11.19 3.01
CA VAL A 28 -14.00 12.28 3.43
C VAL A 28 -12.61 11.70 3.67
N VAL A 29 -11.61 12.34 3.06
CA VAL A 29 -10.19 11.97 3.21
C VAL A 29 -9.56 12.75 4.37
N HIS A 30 -8.89 12.02 5.25
CA HIS A 30 -8.15 12.52 6.41
C HIS A 30 -6.70 12.03 6.39
N ILE A 31 -5.86 12.65 7.21
CA ILE A 31 -4.52 12.15 7.54
C ILE A 31 -4.44 11.92 9.05
N MET A 32 -3.87 10.78 9.45
CA MET A 32 -3.80 10.34 10.84
C MET A 32 -2.92 11.21 11.74
N ALA A 33 -1.97 11.94 11.15
CA ALA A 33 -0.83 12.55 11.87
C ALA A 33 -0.11 11.51 12.76
N GLY A 34 0.05 10.29 12.26
CA GLY A 34 0.46 9.13 13.05
C GLY A 34 0.67 7.88 12.20
N THR A 35 0.81 6.75 12.89
CA THR A 35 1.00 5.43 12.28
C THR A 35 -0.31 4.66 12.24
N PHE A 36 -0.43 3.72 11.31
CA PHE A 36 -1.64 2.92 11.12
C PHE A 36 -2.08 2.16 12.38
N GLU A 37 -1.12 1.51 13.06
CA GLU A 37 -1.41 0.77 14.30
C GLU A 37 -1.50 1.71 15.52
N GLY A 38 -0.84 2.87 15.49
CA GLY A 38 -1.01 3.90 16.52
C GLY A 38 -2.44 4.45 16.53
N THR A 39 -3.01 4.69 15.35
CA THR A 39 -4.41 5.11 15.20
C THR A 39 -5.39 4.03 15.63
N ASP A 40 -5.12 2.74 15.37
CA ASP A 40 -5.94 1.64 15.92
C ASP A 40 -5.96 1.67 17.45
N SER A 41 -4.80 1.86 18.08
CA SER A 41 -4.71 2.00 19.53
C SER A 41 -5.45 3.24 20.03
N TRP A 42 -5.35 4.37 19.32
CA TRP A 42 -6.01 5.62 19.67
C TRP A 42 -7.53 5.50 19.63
N PHE A 43 -8.10 4.91 18.57
CA PHE A 43 -9.55 4.76 18.43
C PHE A 43 -10.17 3.81 19.46
N ARG A 44 -9.37 2.91 20.06
CA ARG A 44 -9.81 2.03 21.16
C ARG A 44 -9.78 2.70 22.53
N ASN A 45 -9.16 3.88 22.66
CA ASN A 45 -9.15 4.64 23.89
C ASN A 45 -10.45 5.47 23.99
N SER A 46 -11.29 5.19 24.98
CA SER A 46 -12.55 5.93 25.19
C SER A 46 -12.36 7.43 25.44
N LYS A 47 -11.16 7.85 25.88
CA LYS A 47 -10.82 9.28 26.05
C LYS A 47 -10.48 9.98 24.74
N ALA A 48 -10.24 9.25 23.66
CA ALA A 48 -9.87 9.83 22.37
C ALA A 48 -11.02 10.62 21.74
N GLN A 49 -12.27 10.18 21.96
CA GLN A 49 -13.47 10.78 21.39
C GLN A 49 -13.38 10.98 19.85
N ALA A 50 -12.67 10.07 19.18
CA ALA A 50 -12.42 10.11 17.74
C ALA A 50 -12.41 8.69 17.17
N SER A 51 -12.88 8.55 15.93
CA SER A 51 -12.81 7.31 15.15
C SER A 51 -12.99 7.59 13.67
N SER A 52 -12.73 6.59 12.83
CA SER A 52 -13.00 6.62 11.39
C SER A 52 -13.67 5.34 10.94
N HIS A 53 -14.43 5.39 9.86
CA HIS A 53 -14.99 4.19 9.24
C HIS A 53 -13.87 3.30 8.70
N PHE A 54 -12.96 3.90 7.92
CA PHE A 54 -11.87 3.20 7.26
C PHE A 54 -10.52 3.85 7.57
N GLY A 55 -9.44 3.12 7.29
CA GLY A 55 -8.14 3.72 7.13
C GLY A 55 -7.17 2.91 6.30
N THR A 56 -6.09 3.57 5.88
CA THR A 56 -5.07 3.01 4.99
C THR A 56 -3.66 3.13 5.58
N SER A 57 -2.84 2.08 5.42
CA SER A 57 -1.39 2.17 5.72
C SER A 57 -0.62 2.66 4.49
N LYS A 58 0.60 3.18 4.69
CA LYS A 58 1.50 3.58 3.58
C LYS A 58 1.81 2.43 2.62
N THR A 59 1.70 1.19 3.07
CA THR A 59 1.92 -0.04 2.31
C THR A 59 0.64 -0.65 1.69
N GLY A 60 -0.50 0.03 1.80
CA GLY A 60 -1.75 -0.41 1.15
C GLY A 60 -2.54 -1.45 1.94
N LYS A 61 -2.42 -1.53 3.26
CA LYS A 61 -3.45 -2.18 4.08
C LYS A 61 -4.68 -1.29 4.12
N LEU A 62 -5.87 -1.90 4.08
CA LEU A 62 -7.16 -1.23 4.26
C LEU A 62 -7.87 -1.88 5.45
N ARG A 63 -8.28 -1.08 6.42
CA ARG A 63 -9.00 -1.53 7.61
C ARG A 63 -10.31 -0.78 7.74
N GLN A 64 -11.33 -1.48 8.24
CA GLN A 64 -12.62 -0.90 8.61
C GLN A 64 -12.81 -1.09 10.13
N TRP A 65 -13.01 0.02 10.84
CA TRP A 65 -13.20 0.05 12.31
C TRP A 65 -14.66 0.23 12.70
N VAL A 66 -15.43 0.97 11.91
CA VAL A 66 -16.84 1.29 12.20
C VAL A 66 -17.70 0.79 11.03
N ASP A 67 -18.80 0.08 11.33
CA ASP A 67 -19.78 -0.31 10.30
C ASP A 67 -20.39 0.97 9.73
N THR A 68 -20.61 1.04 8.42
CA THR A 68 -21.09 2.26 7.78
C THR A 68 -22.59 2.51 7.98
N SER A 69 -23.31 1.64 8.72
CA SER A 69 -24.60 2.02 9.34
C SER A 69 -24.43 2.83 10.62
N ASP A 70 -23.27 2.76 11.26
CA ASP A 70 -22.94 3.50 12.46
C ASP A 70 -22.20 4.79 12.13
N ARG A 71 -22.27 5.76 13.04
CA ARG A 71 -21.61 7.06 12.87
C ARG A 71 -20.23 7.05 13.52
N ALA A 72 -19.18 7.03 12.71
CA ALA A 72 -17.83 7.35 13.19
C ALA A 72 -17.71 8.82 13.63
N TRP A 73 -16.78 9.10 14.54
CA TRP A 73 -16.55 10.43 15.11
C TRP A 73 -15.29 11.05 14.48
N ALA A 74 -15.33 11.44 13.21
CA ALA A 74 -14.16 11.88 12.42
C ALA A 74 -14.18 13.36 12.01
N GLN A 75 -15.35 13.91 11.67
CA GLN A 75 -15.50 15.25 11.06
C GLN A 75 -16.62 16.10 11.68
N ALA A 76 -16.91 15.89 12.97
CA ALA A 76 -17.94 16.59 13.75
C ALA A 76 -19.29 16.73 13.00
N GLY A 77 -19.67 17.93 12.53
CA GLY A 77 -20.93 18.17 11.85
C GLY A 77 -21.16 17.32 10.59
N GLY A 78 -20.11 16.77 9.98
CA GLY A 78 -20.23 15.87 8.83
C GLY A 78 -20.46 14.40 9.20
N ASN A 79 -20.41 14.02 10.47
CA ASN A 79 -20.38 12.61 10.90
C ASN A 79 -21.63 11.84 10.46
N THR A 80 -22.81 12.44 10.47
CA THR A 80 -24.08 11.76 10.15
C THR A 80 -24.30 11.50 8.67
N SER A 81 -23.53 12.14 7.80
CA SER A 81 -23.79 12.18 6.35
C SER A 81 -22.61 11.75 5.48
N TRP A 82 -21.43 11.54 6.08
CA TRP A 82 -20.21 11.21 5.36
C TRP A 82 -19.46 10.03 5.99
N LEU A 83 -18.94 9.14 5.13
CA LEU A 83 -17.97 8.14 5.53
C LEU A 83 -16.58 8.78 5.64
N SER A 84 -15.67 8.16 6.39
CA SER A 84 -14.34 8.69 6.66
C SER A 84 -13.25 7.67 6.35
N VAL A 85 -12.13 8.16 5.81
CA VAL A 85 -10.91 7.39 5.56
C VAL A 85 -9.72 8.12 6.16
N GLU A 86 -9.11 7.51 7.17
CA GLU A 86 -7.88 8.00 7.81
C GLU A 86 -6.66 7.37 7.15
N ASN A 87 -5.71 8.19 6.69
CA ASN A 87 -4.53 7.70 5.98
C ASN A 87 -3.28 7.86 6.85
N GLU A 88 -2.48 6.80 6.97
CA GLU A 88 -1.22 6.83 7.69
C GLU A 88 -0.25 7.86 7.10
N GLY A 89 0.33 8.71 7.95
CA GLY A 89 1.27 9.74 7.55
C GLY A 89 1.21 10.98 8.45
N GLN A 90 1.96 11.99 8.06
CA GLN A 90 2.11 13.26 8.78
C GLN A 90 1.50 14.42 8.00
N GLY A 91 1.17 15.50 8.69
CA GLY A 91 0.72 16.73 8.04
C GLY A 91 1.76 17.23 7.02
N GLY A 92 1.32 17.47 5.78
CA GLY A 92 2.20 17.86 4.67
C GLY A 92 2.74 16.70 3.82
N ASP A 93 2.43 15.45 4.17
CA ASP A 93 2.69 14.29 3.29
C ASP A 93 1.79 14.32 2.05
N SER A 94 2.22 13.60 1.00
CA SER A 94 1.32 13.08 -0.05
C SER A 94 0.97 11.63 0.28
N LEU A 95 -0.20 11.16 -0.16
CA LEU A 95 -0.53 9.74 -0.10
C LEU A 95 0.34 8.94 -1.07
N THR A 96 0.75 7.73 -0.67
CA THR A 96 1.42 6.78 -1.57
C THR A 96 0.44 6.23 -2.61
N ASP A 97 0.94 5.66 -3.71
CA ASP A 97 0.10 5.00 -4.71
C ASP A 97 -0.81 3.94 -4.11
N ALA A 98 -0.29 3.15 -3.18
CA ALA A 98 -1.05 2.12 -2.50
C ALA A 98 -2.19 2.71 -1.66
N GLN A 99 -1.98 3.87 -1.02
CA GLN A 99 -3.03 4.58 -0.30
C GLN A 99 -4.08 5.14 -1.27
N LEU A 100 -3.65 5.79 -2.36
CA LEU A 100 -4.57 6.30 -3.39
C LEU A 100 -5.47 5.18 -3.96
N ASP A 101 -4.91 3.99 -4.20
CA ASP A 101 -5.69 2.82 -4.64
C ASP A 101 -6.73 2.41 -3.59
N ARG A 102 -6.35 2.33 -2.30
CA ARG A 102 -7.30 1.98 -1.23
C ARG A 102 -8.40 3.00 -1.05
N VAL A 103 -8.11 4.30 -1.12
CA VAL A 103 -9.16 5.34 -1.05
C VAL A 103 -10.08 5.23 -2.27
N ALA A 104 -9.53 4.95 -3.45
CA ALA A 104 -10.33 4.76 -4.68
C ALA A 104 -11.23 3.53 -4.60
N GLU A 105 -10.77 2.43 -4.00
CA GLU A 105 -11.58 1.24 -3.72
C GLU A 105 -12.74 1.56 -2.78
N VAL A 106 -12.50 2.30 -1.70
CA VAL A 106 -13.55 2.73 -0.76
C VAL A 106 -14.59 3.62 -1.47
N LEU A 107 -14.14 4.58 -2.28
CA LEU A 107 -15.04 5.46 -3.05
C LEU A 107 -15.85 4.67 -4.09
N ALA A 108 -15.23 3.74 -4.81
CA ALA A 108 -15.89 2.89 -5.79
C ALA A 108 -16.92 1.96 -5.13
N TRP A 109 -16.60 1.41 -3.96
CA TRP A 109 -17.53 0.62 -3.16
C TRP A 109 -18.69 1.48 -2.65
N ALA A 110 -18.42 2.68 -2.13
CA ALA A 110 -19.46 3.61 -1.69
C ALA A 110 -20.38 4.05 -2.86
N HIS A 111 -19.82 4.21 -4.07
CA HIS A 111 -20.61 4.44 -5.28
C HIS A 111 -21.57 3.29 -5.56
N LYS A 112 -21.08 2.03 -5.56
CA LYS A 112 -21.92 0.84 -5.81
C LYS A 112 -22.94 0.58 -4.70
N THR A 113 -22.60 0.90 -3.46
CA THR A 113 -23.42 0.57 -2.27
C THR A 113 -24.46 1.64 -1.96
N TYR A 114 -24.11 2.92 -2.15
CA TYR A 114 -24.92 4.06 -1.72
C TYR A 114 -25.25 5.06 -2.84
N GLY A 115 -24.75 4.85 -4.06
CA GLY A 115 -24.95 5.79 -5.16
C GLY A 115 -24.12 7.07 -5.05
N VAL A 116 -23.04 7.06 -4.25
CA VAL A 116 -22.11 8.21 -4.14
C VAL A 116 -21.54 8.56 -5.53
N PRO A 117 -21.62 9.81 -6.01
CA PRO A 117 -21.07 10.17 -7.31
C PRO A 117 -19.54 10.15 -7.31
N LEU A 118 -18.93 9.71 -8.41
CA LEU A 118 -17.48 9.68 -8.58
C LEU A 118 -16.96 11.03 -9.04
N GLN A 119 -16.92 11.98 -8.13
CA GLN A 119 -16.46 13.35 -8.36
C GLN A 119 -15.79 13.89 -7.11
N VAL A 120 -14.90 14.86 -7.28
CA VAL A 120 -14.39 15.64 -6.15
C VAL A 120 -15.49 16.61 -5.72
N THR A 121 -15.59 16.87 -4.43
CA THR A 121 -16.43 17.94 -3.90
C THR A 121 -15.68 18.73 -2.84
N ASN A 122 -15.85 20.05 -2.90
CA ASN A 122 -15.25 21.01 -1.96
C ASN A 122 -16.32 21.64 -1.06
N SER A 123 -17.49 20.99 -0.95
CA SER A 123 -18.63 21.51 -0.21
C SER A 123 -19.15 20.45 0.78
N PRO A 124 -19.36 20.81 2.06
CA PRO A 124 -20.01 19.93 3.04
C PRO A 124 -21.43 19.48 2.65
N SER A 125 -22.14 20.30 1.84
CA SER A 125 -23.46 19.97 1.31
C SER A 125 -23.41 19.18 0.00
N GLY A 126 -22.23 19.05 -0.60
CA GLY A 126 -22.00 18.31 -1.84
C GLY A 126 -22.07 16.79 -1.67
N LYS A 127 -21.68 16.08 -2.73
CA LYS A 127 -21.61 14.61 -2.78
C LYS A 127 -20.37 14.17 -3.56
N GLY A 128 -19.77 13.06 -3.15
CA GLY A 128 -18.60 12.47 -3.81
C GLY A 128 -17.40 12.25 -2.88
N LEU A 129 -16.20 12.56 -3.36
CA LEU A 129 -14.97 12.50 -2.59
C LEU A 129 -14.61 13.89 -2.07
N GLY A 130 -14.66 14.06 -0.76
CA GLY A 130 -14.32 15.29 -0.06
C GLY A 130 -13.10 15.14 0.84
N TYR A 131 -12.80 16.19 1.59
CA TYR A 131 -11.67 16.25 2.51
C TYR A 131 -12.04 17.04 3.76
N HIS A 132 -11.42 16.75 4.90
CA HIS A 132 -11.88 17.29 6.20
C HIS A 132 -11.98 18.82 6.23
N ALA A 133 -10.95 19.53 5.75
CA ALA A 133 -10.90 20.98 5.79
C ALA A 133 -12.04 21.70 5.03
N MET A 134 -12.74 21.03 4.11
CA MET A 134 -13.89 21.62 3.42
C MET A 134 -15.05 21.97 4.37
N GLY A 135 -15.07 21.34 5.55
CA GLY A 135 -16.06 21.56 6.61
C GLY A 135 -15.88 22.81 7.46
N GLY A 136 -14.70 23.45 7.41
CA GLY A 136 -14.41 24.64 8.21
C GLY A 136 -14.72 24.47 9.70
N SER A 137 -15.30 25.51 10.31
CA SER A 137 -15.66 25.53 11.73
C SER A 137 -16.73 24.50 12.10
N ALA A 138 -17.68 24.22 11.20
CA ALA A 138 -18.75 23.25 11.45
C ALA A 138 -18.22 21.83 11.63
N TRP A 139 -17.03 21.53 11.09
CA TRP A 139 -16.35 20.23 11.22
C TRP A 139 -15.22 20.26 12.25
N GLY A 140 -15.21 21.24 13.15
CA GLY A 140 -14.25 21.35 14.26
C GLY A 140 -13.08 22.29 13.99
N GLY A 141 -13.03 22.97 12.84
CA GLY A 141 -12.01 24.00 12.57
C GLY A 141 -10.63 23.45 12.20
N HIS A 142 -10.49 22.16 11.92
CA HIS A 142 -9.22 21.56 11.45
C HIS A 142 -9.00 21.84 9.95
N THR A 143 -8.79 23.11 9.61
CA THR A 143 -8.66 23.61 8.23
C THR A 143 -7.41 23.12 7.49
N GLN A 144 -6.50 22.42 8.17
CA GLN A 144 -5.27 21.89 7.59
C GLN A 144 -5.36 20.41 7.19
N CYS A 145 -6.38 19.67 7.63
CA CYS A 145 -6.50 18.24 7.33
C CYS A 145 -7.22 18.02 5.98
N PRO A 146 -6.73 17.14 5.07
CA PRO A 146 -5.55 16.28 5.18
C PRO A 146 -4.23 16.93 4.73
N GLY A 147 -4.27 18.18 4.29
CA GLY A 147 -3.13 18.92 3.76
C GLY A 147 -3.25 19.13 2.26
N THR A 148 -2.68 20.23 1.76
CA THR A 148 -2.86 20.67 0.37
C THR A 148 -2.35 19.66 -0.66
N ARG A 149 -1.29 18.91 -0.35
CA ARG A 149 -0.74 17.86 -1.23
C ARG A 149 -1.73 16.71 -1.43
N ILE A 150 -2.41 16.29 -0.38
CA ILE A 150 -3.44 15.23 -0.45
C ILE A 150 -4.70 15.74 -1.14
N VAL A 151 -5.09 16.99 -0.88
CA VAL A 151 -6.22 17.63 -1.60
C VAL A 151 -5.94 17.67 -3.11
N ALA A 152 -4.70 17.93 -3.52
CA ALA A 152 -4.31 17.89 -4.94
C ALA A 152 -4.43 16.49 -5.57
N GLN A 153 -4.43 15.40 -4.77
CA GLN A 153 -4.56 14.02 -5.24
C GLN A 153 -6.02 13.53 -5.38
N LEU A 154 -7.02 14.30 -4.93
CA LEU A 154 -8.42 13.84 -4.93
C LEU A 154 -8.96 13.54 -6.34
N ALA A 155 -8.56 14.33 -7.34
CA ALA A 155 -8.95 14.10 -8.73
C ALA A 155 -8.41 12.75 -9.26
N GLU A 156 -7.20 12.39 -8.84
CA GLU A 156 -6.59 11.11 -9.20
C GLU A 156 -7.32 9.93 -8.54
N ILE A 157 -7.67 10.05 -7.25
CA ILE A 157 -8.46 9.03 -6.54
C ILE A 157 -9.80 8.82 -7.25
N VAL A 158 -10.49 9.89 -7.65
CA VAL A 158 -11.73 9.80 -8.42
C VAL A 158 -11.50 9.11 -9.77
N ALA A 159 -10.41 9.43 -10.48
CA ALA A 159 -10.08 8.78 -11.74
C ALA A 159 -9.83 7.27 -11.55
N ARG A 160 -9.11 6.88 -10.49
CA ARG A 160 -8.91 5.47 -10.12
C ARG A 160 -10.24 4.79 -9.78
N ALA A 161 -11.12 5.43 -9.02
CA ALA A 161 -12.44 4.89 -8.67
C ALA A 161 -13.37 4.75 -9.89
N LYS A 162 -13.33 5.68 -10.86
CA LYS A 162 -14.04 5.56 -12.14
C LYS A 162 -13.60 4.34 -12.92
N LYS A 163 -12.30 4.01 -12.93
CA LYS A 163 -11.80 2.77 -13.56
C LYS A 163 -12.36 1.51 -12.89
N LEU A 164 -12.48 1.51 -11.56
CA LEU A 164 -13.03 0.38 -10.79
C LEU A 164 -14.55 0.18 -10.94
N THR A 165 -15.27 1.21 -11.40
CA THR A 165 -16.74 1.21 -11.56
C THR A 165 -17.17 1.06 -13.02
N GLY A 166 -16.39 1.60 -13.96
CA GLY A 166 -16.51 1.29 -15.40
C GLY A 166 -16.14 -0.15 -15.75
N ALA A 167 -15.44 -0.86 -14.85
CA ALA A 167 -15.38 -2.31 -14.84
C ALA A 167 -16.63 -2.87 -14.12
N SER A 168 -17.71 -3.08 -14.87
CA SER A 168 -18.89 -3.80 -14.38
C SER A 168 -18.65 -5.32 -14.40
N THR A 169 -18.83 -5.93 -13.22
CA THR A 169 -19.19 -7.33 -12.96
C THR A 169 -18.52 -8.41 -13.81
N GLY A 170 -17.44 -8.97 -13.25
CA GLY A 170 -16.83 -10.21 -13.73
C GLY A 170 -16.07 -10.91 -12.62
N GLY A 171 -16.74 -11.21 -11.50
CA GLY A 171 -16.38 -12.35 -10.64
C GLY A 171 -16.62 -13.68 -11.35
N GLY A 172 -16.29 -13.76 -12.64
CA GLY A 172 -16.06 -14.99 -13.35
C GLY A 172 -14.56 -15.23 -13.32
N SER A 173 -14.17 -16.46 -13.07
CA SER A 173 -12.86 -16.99 -13.39
C SER A 173 -12.54 -16.68 -14.85
N THR A 174 -12.01 -15.48 -15.11
CA THR A 174 -11.43 -15.11 -16.39
C THR A 174 -10.16 -15.92 -16.44
N SER A 175 -10.22 -16.98 -17.25
CA SER A 175 -9.09 -17.75 -17.73
C SER A 175 -7.83 -16.88 -17.73
N SER A 176 -6.75 -17.39 -17.15
CA SER A 176 -5.43 -16.76 -17.19
C SER A 176 -4.95 -16.47 -18.61
N THR A 177 -5.65 -17.01 -19.62
CA THR A 177 -5.34 -16.90 -21.03
C THR A 177 -6.57 -16.66 -21.92
N TYR A 178 -6.33 -16.18 -23.15
CA TYR A 178 -7.30 -15.93 -24.21
C TYR A 178 -6.76 -16.50 -25.52
N THR A 179 -7.52 -17.37 -26.18
CA THR A 179 -7.17 -17.85 -27.53
C THR A 179 -7.65 -16.84 -28.56
N VAL A 180 -6.71 -16.23 -29.28
CA VAL A 180 -6.94 -15.30 -30.40
C VAL A 180 -7.84 -15.96 -31.44
N LYS A 181 -8.87 -15.25 -31.87
CA LYS A 181 -9.77 -15.69 -32.94
C LYS A 181 -9.44 -14.96 -34.23
N ASP A 182 -9.93 -15.50 -35.34
CA ASP A 182 -9.78 -14.82 -36.62
C ASP A 182 -10.45 -13.43 -36.58
N GLY A 183 -9.75 -12.41 -37.07
CA GLY A 183 -10.16 -11.01 -36.99
C GLY A 183 -9.91 -10.30 -35.64
N ASP A 184 -9.37 -10.98 -34.63
CA ASP A 184 -9.00 -10.31 -33.37
C ASP A 184 -7.79 -9.38 -33.57
N THR A 185 -7.81 -8.26 -32.84
CA THR A 185 -6.65 -7.38 -32.68
C THR A 185 -6.24 -7.30 -31.22
N LEU A 186 -4.98 -6.99 -30.94
CA LEU A 186 -4.48 -6.90 -29.57
C LEU A 186 -5.23 -5.82 -28.76
N SER A 187 -5.64 -4.73 -29.42
CA SER A 187 -6.51 -3.69 -28.86
C SER A 187 -7.94 -4.14 -28.64
N GLY A 188 -8.53 -4.87 -29.59
CA GLY A 188 -9.87 -5.45 -29.45
C GLY A 188 -9.94 -6.45 -28.29
N ILE A 189 -8.95 -7.36 -28.20
CA ILE A 189 -8.83 -8.30 -27.08
C ILE A 189 -8.64 -7.54 -25.77
N GLY A 190 -7.75 -6.55 -25.75
CA GLY A 190 -7.50 -5.72 -24.57
C GLY A 190 -8.75 -5.03 -24.04
N ALA A 191 -9.54 -4.42 -24.93
CA ALA A 191 -10.83 -3.82 -24.57
C ALA A 191 -11.83 -4.85 -24.02
N LYS A 192 -11.89 -6.04 -24.64
CA LYS A 192 -12.79 -7.14 -24.25
C LYS A 192 -12.46 -7.72 -22.87
N VAL A 193 -11.17 -7.79 -22.53
CA VAL A 193 -10.69 -8.42 -21.29
C VAL A 193 -10.30 -7.40 -20.21
N GLY A 194 -10.46 -6.11 -20.49
CA GLY A 194 -10.17 -5.03 -19.54
C GLY A 194 -8.68 -4.79 -19.28
N VAL A 195 -7.80 -5.12 -20.23
CA VAL A 195 -6.34 -4.98 -20.12
C VAL A 195 -5.84 -4.12 -21.26
N ALA A 196 -5.02 -3.10 -20.99
CA ALA A 196 -4.45 -2.28 -22.06
C ALA A 196 -3.66 -3.16 -23.04
N TRP A 197 -3.79 -2.91 -24.34
CA TRP A 197 -3.16 -3.75 -25.36
C TRP A 197 -1.63 -3.74 -25.26
N GLN A 198 -1.04 -2.64 -24.80
CA GLN A 198 0.38 -2.54 -24.48
C GLN A 198 0.74 -3.50 -23.35
N THR A 199 -0.11 -3.59 -22.33
CA THR A 199 0.05 -4.55 -21.24
C THR A 199 -0.07 -5.98 -21.74
N LEU A 200 -1.01 -6.30 -22.64
CA LEU A 200 -1.09 -7.61 -23.28
C LEU A 200 0.15 -7.91 -24.15
N ALA A 201 0.63 -6.93 -24.91
CA ALA A 201 1.85 -7.06 -25.71
C ALA A 201 3.05 -7.38 -24.83
N THR A 202 3.27 -6.58 -23.78
CA THR A 202 4.35 -6.78 -22.82
C THR A 202 4.23 -8.12 -22.10
N LEU A 203 3.03 -8.48 -21.62
CA LEU A 203 2.78 -9.72 -20.89
C LEU A 203 3.04 -10.97 -21.73
N ASN A 204 2.86 -10.87 -23.05
CA ASN A 204 3.02 -11.97 -24.01
C ASN A 204 4.30 -11.86 -24.86
N GLY A 205 5.17 -10.88 -24.59
CA GLY A 205 6.41 -10.68 -25.34
C GLY A 205 6.23 -10.27 -26.80
N ILE A 206 5.05 -9.76 -27.16
CA ILE A 206 4.71 -9.32 -28.51
C ILE A 206 5.35 -7.95 -28.77
N LYS A 207 6.15 -7.84 -29.82
CA LYS A 207 6.86 -6.61 -30.23
C LYS A 207 6.25 -6.05 -31.51
N ALA A 208 6.58 -4.79 -31.84
CA ALA A 208 6.20 -4.18 -33.11
C ALA A 208 6.55 -5.12 -34.28
N PRO A 209 5.64 -5.35 -35.24
CA PRO A 209 4.40 -4.60 -35.50
C PRO A 209 3.15 -5.02 -34.68
N TYR A 210 3.33 -5.75 -33.57
CA TYR A 210 2.26 -6.17 -32.63
C TYR A 210 1.23 -7.12 -33.23
N VAL A 211 1.68 -7.98 -34.13
CA VAL A 211 0.85 -8.98 -34.81
C VAL A 211 0.52 -10.12 -33.85
N ILE A 212 -0.76 -10.50 -33.86
CA ILE A 212 -1.27 -11.72 -33.25
C ILE A 212 -1.93 -12.58 -34.33
N ARG A 213 -1.98 -13.90 -34.13
CA ARG A 213 -2.59 -14.85 -35.09
C ARG A 213 -3.70 -15.64 -34.44
N ALA A 214 -4.74 -15.95 -35.21
CA ALA A 214 -5.80 -16.86 -34.77
C ALA A 214 -5.20 -18.18 -34.25
N GLY A 215 -5.67 -18.64 -33.09
CA GLY A 215 -5.15 -19.80 -32.37
C GLY A 215 -4.05 -19.50 -31.34
N GLU A 216 -3.42 -18.31 -31.36
CA GLU A 216 -2.45 -17.94 -30.33
C GLU A 216 -3.11 -17.78 -28.97
N VAL A 217 -2.44 -18.21 -27.89
CA VAL A 217 -2.97 -18.14 -26.53
C VAL A 217 -2.26 -17.01 -25.78
N LEU A 218 -2.97 -15.90 -25.56
CA LEU A 218 -2.48 -14.72 -24.85
C LEU A 218 -2.76 -14.84 -23.35
N LYS A 219 -1.74 -14.66 -22.52
CA LYS A 219 -1.88 -14.41 -21.10
C LYS A 219 -2.62 -13.09 -20.88
N LEU A 220 -3.64 -13.11 -20.04
CA LEU A 220 -4.49 -11.94 -19.75
C LEU A 220 -4.18 -11.27 -18.42
N LYS A 221 -3.56 -11.99 -17.49
CA LYS A 221 -3.14 -11.45 -16.20
C LYS A 221 -1.68 -11.80 -15.99
N ALA A 222 -0.92 -10.87 -15.43
CA ALA A 222 0.34 -11.25 -14.80
C ALA A 222 -0.02 -12.21 -13.67
N THR A 223 0.54 -13.42 -13.68
CA THR A 223 0.65 -14.19 -12.45
C THR A 223 1.51 -13.36 -11.52
N THR A 224 0.89 -12.58 -10.64
CA THR A 224 1.60 -12.03 -9.49
C THR A 224 1.85 -13.17 -8.51
N THR A 225 2.66 -14.15 -8.93
CA THR A 225 3.68 -14.63 -8.01
C THR A 225 4.53 -13.40 -7.73
N PRO A 226 4.53 -12.84 -6.50
CA PRO A 226 5.50 -11.82 -6.17
C PRO A 226 6.86 -12.39 -6.58
N LYS A 227 7.61 -11.65 -7.41
CA LYS A 227 8.97 -12.07 -7.73
C LYS A 227 9.68 -12.17 -6.38
N PRO A 228 10.14 -13.37 -5.95
CA PRO A 228 10.79 -13.52 -4.66
C PRO A 228 11.91 -12.47 -4.61
N TYR A 229 12.07 -11.79 -3.48
CA TYR A 229 13.15 -10.81 -3.37
C TYR A 229 14.47 -11.49 -3.73
N SER A 230 15.06 -11.05 -4.84
CA SER A 230 16.36 -11.54 -5.27
C SER A 230 17.41 -10.67 -4.58
N PRO A 231 18.17 -11.20 -3.62
CA PRO A 231 19.24 -10.44 -3.02
C PRO A 231 20.25 -9.99 -4.10
N PRO A 232 20.90 -8.83 -3.93
CA PRO A 232 21.95 -8.39 -4.83
C PRO A 232 23.09 -9.42 -4.89
N ALA A 233 23.84 -9.46 -6.00
CA ALA A 233 25.02 -10.30 -6.12
C ALA A 233 26.05 -9.97 -5.03
N PHE A 234 26.79 -10.97 -4.56
CA PHE A 234 27.86 -10.75 -3.58
C PHE A 234 28.96 -9.87 -4.22
N PRO A 235 29.28 -8.71 -3.63
CA PRO A 235 30.23 -7.78 -4.25
C PRO A 235 31.67 -8.31 -4.20
N ALA A 236 32.40 -8.19 -5.31
CA ALA A 236 33.82 -8.50 -5.35
C ALA A 236 34.60 -7.60 -4.38
N GLY A 237 35.56 -8.17 -3.65
CA GLY A 237 36.42 -7.43 -2.72
C GLY A 237 35.77 -7.04 -1.39
N LEU A 238 34.52 -7.44 -1.11
CA LEU A 238 33.90 -7.25 0.20
C LEU A 238 34.50 -8.24 1.23
N ALA A 239 35.35 -7.75 2.12
CA ALA A 239 36.01 -8.56 3.15
C ALA A 239 36.29 -7.77 4.44
N PRO A 240 36.39 -8.44 5.61
CA PRO A 240 36.80 -7.82 6.88
C PRO A 240 38.09 -7.02 6.76
N GLY A 241 38.16 -5.87 7.41
CA GLY A 241 39.31 -4.95 7.40
C GLY A 241 39.59 -4.25 6.06
N LYS A 242 38.72 -4.38 5.05
CA LYS A 242 38.88 -3.72 3.75
C LYS A 242 37.92 -2.56 3.57
N THR A 243 38.38 -1.54 2.83
CA THR A 243 37.55 -0.43 2.37
C THR A 243 36.98 -0.74 0.99
N SER A 244 35.65 -0.72 0.86
CA SER A 244 34.91 -0.90 -0.38
C SER A 244 33.55 -0.20 -0.26
N PRO A 245 33.06 0.49 -1.30
CA PRO A 245 31.71 1.07 -1.32
C PRO A 245 30.61 0.05 -0.96
N SER A 246 30.88 -1.23 -1.23
CA SER A 246 30.00 -2.37 -0.93
C SER A 246 29.83 -2.66 0.57
N ALA A 247 30.64 -2.07 1.44
CA ALA A 247 30.48 -2.19 2.89
C ALA A 247 29.24 -1.43 3.40
N LYS A 248 28.84 -0.33 2.75
CA LYS A 248 27.64 0.43 3.12
C LYS A 248 26.35 -0.39 2.97
N PRO A 249 26.09 -1.06 1.81
CA PRO A 249 24.96 -1.99 1.68
C PRO A 249 24.95 -3.10 2.73
N LEU A 250 26.12 -3.68 3.07
CA LEU A 250 26.23 -4.69 4.14
C LEU A 250 25.76 -4.12 5.48
N GLN A 251 26.29 -2.95 5.87
CA GLN A 251 25.94 -2.27 7.12
C GLN A 251 24.46 -1.93 7.17
N ARG A 252 23.88 -1.46 6.06
CA ARG A 252 22.45 -1.18 5.95
C ARG A 252 21.60 -2.43 6.16
N ALA A 253 21.95 -3.55 5.53
CA ALA A 253 21.25 -4.81 5.70
C ALA A 253 21.38 -5.34 7.14
N LEU A 254 22.55 -5.25 7.76
CA LEU A 254 22.76 -5.60 9.17
C LEU A 254 21.92 -4.73 10.12
N LYS A 255 21.77 -3.44 9.84
CA LYS A 255 20.91 -2.53 10.61
C LYS A 255 19.44 -2.89 10.45
N ALA A 256 18.99 -3.11 9.21
CA ALA A 256 17.61 -3.48 8.90
C ALA A 256 17.21 -4.82 9.53
N ALA A 257 18.12 -5.79 9.55
CA ALA A 257 17.92 -7.10 10.16
C ALA A 257 18.17 -7.14 11.68
N GLY A 258 18.52 -6.01 12.32
CA GLY A 258 18.69 -5.91 13.78
C GLY A 258 20.03 -6.43 14.34
N PHE A 259 21.01 -6.72 13.47
CA PHE A 259 22.35 -7.15 13.87
C PHE A 259 23.31 -6.00 14.16
N MET A 260 23.02 -4.79 13.66
CA MET A 260 23.81 -3.58 13.88
C MET A 260 22.94 -2.44 14.43
N ALA A 261 23.49 -1.66 15.37
CA ALA A 261 22.78 -0.52 15.94
C ALA A 261 22.50 0.57 14.88
N LYS A 262 21.30 1.16 14.92
CA LYS A 262 20.87 2.19 13.97
C LYS A 262 21.78 3.43 13.97
N SER A 263 22.43 3.71 15.10
CA SER A 263 23.37 4.82 15.31
C SER A 263 24.75 4.64 14.64
N VAL A 264 25.09 3.43 14.16
CA VAL A 264 26.33 3.23 13.40
C VAL A 264 26.19 3.91 12.04
N VAL A 265 27.10 4.85 11.77
CA VAL A 265 27.19 5.57 10.49
C VAL A 265 27.69 4.61 9.41
N GLU A 266 27.01 4.60 8.26
CA GLU A 266 27.41 3.77 7.12
C GLU A 266 28.71 4.31 6.50
N ALA A 267 29.73 3.47 6.40
CA ALA A 267 31.04 3.83 5.84
C ALA A 267 31.52 2.76 4.87
N ASP A 268 32.44 3.13 3.97
CA ASP A 268 33.03 2.20 3.02
C ASP A 268 33.98 1.19 3.71
N ASN A 269 34.31 1.40 4.98
CA ASN A 269 35.14 0.48 5.76
C ASN A 269 34.33 -0.70 6.33
N TYR A 270 34.71 -1.93 6.00
CA TYR A 270 34.28 -3.14 6.71
C TYR A 270 35.13 -3.31 7.99
N GLY A 271 34.99 -2.37 8.91
CA GLY A 271 35.78 -2.33 10.15
C GLY A 271 35.16 -3.10 11.33
N PRO A 272 35.74 -2.96 12.54
CA PRO A 272 35.42 -3.79 13.71
C PRO A 272 33.93 -3.84 14.10
N LYS A 273 33.19 -2.74 13.92
CA LYS A 273 31.74 -2.69 14.19
C LYS A 273 30.93 -3.55 13.20
N THR A 274 31.35 -3.57 11.94
CA THR A 274 30.74 -4.38 10.88
C THR A 274 31.10 -5.86 11.07
N GLU A 275 32.36 -6.14 11.41
CA GLU A 275 32.81 -7.50 11.75
C GLU A 275 32.03 -8.09 12.93
N ALA A 276 31.89 -7.34 14.03
CA ALA A 276 31.12 -7.78 15.20
C ALA A 276 29.64 -8.05 14.87
N ALA A 277 29.03 -7.21 14.02
CA ALA A 277 27.65 -7.41 13.58
C ALA A 277 27.49 -8.66 12.70
N VAL A 278 28.48 -8.98 11.86
CA VAL A 278 28.48 -10.22 11.06
C VAL A 278 28.69 -11.45 11.95
N VAL A 279 29.56 -11.38 12.95
CA VAL A 279 29.69 -12.45 13.96
C VAL A 279 28.35 -12.67 14.68
N LYS A 280 27.64 -11.60 15.06
CA LYS A 280 26.31 -11.70 15.67
C LYS A 280 25.30 -12.37 14.73
N PHE A 281 25.31 -12.02 13.45
CA PHE A 281 24.50 -12.68 12.42
C PHE A 281 24.83 -14.18 12.31
N HIS A 282 26.11 -14.55 12.26
CA HIS A 282 26.53 -15.96 12.21
C HIS A 282 26.20 -16.75 13.48
N ASN A 283 26.20 -16.11 14.65
CA ASN A 283 25.75 -16.77 15.87
C ASN A 283 24.24 -17.06 15.84
N ALA A 284 23.43 -16.16 15.26
CA ALA A 284 22.01 -16.40 15.04
C ALA A 284 21.74 -17.40 13.90
N TYR A 285 22.63 -17.47 12.90
CA TYR A 285 22.51 -18.36 11.74
C TYR A 285 23.82 -19.11 11.45
N PRO A 286 24.19 -20.12 12.28
CA PRO A 286 25.49 -20.79 12.19
C PRO A 286 25.76 -21.49 10.85
N LYS A 287 24.72 -21.83 10.08
CA LYS A 287 24.83 -22.46 8.76
C LYS A 287 25.52 -21.59 7.70
N TYR A 288 25.64 -20.27 7.91
CA TYR A 288 26.35 -19.37 6.98
C TYR A 288 27.77 -19.03 7.43
N ARG A 289 28.18 -19.52 8.61
CA ARG A 289 29.53 -19.38 9.15
C ARG A 289 30.47 -20.37 8.45
N ALA A 290 31.72 -19.98 8.19
CA ALA A 290 32.71 -20.91 7.67
C ALA A 290 32.91 -22.12 8.60
N ALA A 291 33.07 -23.31 8.01
CA ALA A 291 33.27 -24.55 8.76
C ALA A 291 34.47 -24.45 9.72
N GLY A 292 34.30 -24.96 10.94
CA GLY A 292 35.34 -24.95 11.98
C GLY A 292 35.58 -23.59 12.65
N LYS A 293 34.95 -22.50 12.21
CA LYS A 293 35.06 -21.21 12.90
C LYS A 293 33.97 -21.05 13.95
N THR A 294 34.35 -20.60 15.14
CA THR A 294 33.41 -20.19 16.22
C THR A 294 33.08 -18.70 16.15
N SER A 295 34.00 -17.89 15.59
CA SER A 295 33.81 -16.47 15.28
C SER A 295 34.28 -16.22 13.85
N ASP A 296 33.35 -15.85 12.96
CA ASP A 296 33.64 -15.58 11.56
C ASP A 296 33.14 -14.19 11.18
N PRO A 297 34.03 -13.21 10.99
CA PRO A 297 33.63 -11.85 10.66
C PRO A 297 33.30 -11.67 9.18
N ALA A 298 33.53 -12.67 8.31
CA ALA A 298 33.35 -12.57 6.86
C ALA A 298 31.98 -13.07 6.40
N ILE A 299 31.10 -12.18 5.93
CA ILE A 299 29.69 -12.49 5.62
C ILE A 299 29.49 -13.58 4.55
N GLY A 300 30.42 -13.68 3.59
CA GLY A 300 30.37 -14.63 2.48
C GLY A 300 29.16 -14.46 1.53
N PRO A 301 29.16 -15.13 0.36
CA PRO A 301 28.06 -15.00 -0.62
C PRO A 301 26.71 -15.50 -0.12
N GLN A 302 26.69 -16.63 0.61
CA GLN A 302 25.45 -17.24 1.11
C GLN A 302 24.86 -16.45 2.28
N GLY A 303 25.70 -16.03 3.23
CA GLY A 303 25.30 -15.16 4.34
C GLY A 303 24.80 -13.80 3.85
N TRP A 304 25.47 -13.22 2.85
CA TRP A 304 25.03 -11.99 2.19
C TRP A 304 23.62 -12.13 1.60
N ALA A 305 23.41 -13.17 0.79
CA ALA A 305 22.12 -13.41 0.16
C ALA A 305 21.00 -13.58 1.19
N TYR A 306 21.26 -14.32 2.27
CA TYR A 306 20.27 -14.55 3.31
C TYR A 306 20.00 -13.33 4.19
N LEU A 307 21.05 -12.61 4.58
CA LEU A 307 20.92 -11.35 5.33
C LEU A 307 20.06 -10.33 4.57
N HIS A 308 20.27 -10.23 3.26
CA HIS A 308 19.46 -9.35 2.42
C HIS A 308 17.99 -9.78 2.35
N ARG A 309 17.69 -11.08 2.32
CA ARG A 309 16.32 -11.57 2.43
C ARG A 309 15.70 -11.23 3.78
N LEU A 310 16.40 -11.50 4.88
CA LEU A 310 15.93 -11.14 6.22
C LEU A 310 15.63 -9.65 6.38
N ALA A 311 16.42 -8.80 5.74
CA ALA A 311 16.26 -7.36 5.80
C ALA A 311 15.08 -6.84 4.94
N TYR A 312 14.81 -7.47 3.79
CA TYR A 312 14.03 -6.83 2.71
C TYR A 312 12.99 -7.72 2.00
N ASP A 313 12.96 -9.03 2.23
CA ASP A 313 11.95 -9.96 1.69
C ASP A 313 10.70 -9.92 2.58
N LYS A 314 9.73 -9.05 2.21
CA LYS A 314 8.48 -8.80 2.95
C LYS A 314 7.26 -8.88 2.03
#